data_AF-A0A8L8JZ13-F1
#
_entry.id   AF-A0A8L8JZ13-F1
#
_cell.length_a   1.000
_cell.length_b   1.000
_cell.length_c   1.000
_cell.angle_alpha   90.00
_cell.angle_beta   90.00
_cell.angle_gamma   90.00
#
_symmetry.space_group_name_H-M   'P 1'
#
loop_
_entity.id
_entity.type
_entity.pdbx_description
1 polymer ?
#
loop_
_entity_poly.entity_id
_entity_poly.type
_entity_poly.pdbx_seq_one_letter_code
_entity_poly.pdbx_strand_id
1 'polypeptide(L)'
;LFILPALLSLLSCGTRERSYQPCTSKLIANKLFKSCCDLYVPEECHFMCSYEIDQSRTREMLHLVKEKRCSIRYLSSILYCASQNRDNRKCCADLDLNASQLQVGSRCLRMCDPSGTAIDRITKEDVTCLYNWNVIMYCHHAGIREM
;
A
#
# COMPACT_ATOMS: atom_id res chain seq x y z
N LEU A 1 14.65 -31.63 -19.50
CA LEU A 1 13.61 -31.36 -18.48
C LEU A 1 13.85 -30.08 -17.64
N PHE A 2 14.50 -29.03 -18.18
CA PHE A 2 14.83 -27.81 -17.40
C PHE A 2 14.15 -26.52 -17.91
N ILE A 3 13.19 -26.60 -18.83
CA ILE A 3 12.56 -25.41 -19.46
C ILE A 3 11.37 -24.86 -18.65
N LEU A 4 10.73 -25.68 -17.80
CA LEU A 4 9.55 -25.27 -17.02
C LEU A 4 9.81 -24.12 -16.00
N PRO A 5 10.91 -24.08 -15.23
CA PRO A 5 11.08 -23.07 -14.18
C PRO A 5 11.28 -21.66 -14.74
N ALA A 6 11.96 -21.54 -15.88
CA ALA A 6 12.25 -20.26 -16.54
C ALA A 6 11.03 -19.67 -17.25
N LEU A 7 10.08 -20.50 -17.71
CA LEU A 7 8.79 -20.02 -18.21
C LEU A 7 7.87 -19.58 -17.07
N LEU A 8 7.93 -20.23 -15.91
CA LEU A 8 7.09 -19.87 -14.76
C LEU A 8 7.47 -18.50 -14.17
N SER A 9 8.77 -18.16 -14.16
CA SER A 9 9.28 -16.84 -13.75
C SER A 9 8.99 -15.72 -14.77
N LEU A 10 8.52 -16.07 -15.97
CA LEU A 10 7.97 -15.10 -16.93
C LEU A 10 6.53 -14.66 -16.61
N LEU A 11 5.78 -15.43 -15.81
CA LEU A 11 4.39 -15.14 -15.43
C LEU A 11 4.21 -14.50 -14.04
N SER A 12 5.25 -14.40 -13.21
CA SER A 12 5.10 -13.97 -11.82
C SER A 12 5.26 -12.46 -11.64
N CYS A 13 4.20 -11.69 -11.90
CA CYS A 13 4.09 -10.29 -11.45
C CYS A 13 3.96 -10.20 -9.90
N GLY A 14 4.24 -9.03 -9.34
CA GLY A 14 4.14 -8.76 -7.90
C GLY A 14 5.19 -9.50 -7.05
N THR A 15 6.29 -9.96 -7.65
CA THR A 15 7.38 -10.66 -6.94
C THR A 15 8.70 -9.90 -7.00
N ARG A 16 9.65 -10.24 -6.12
CA ARG A 16 10.98 -9.61 -6.06
C ARG A 16 11.72 -9.70 -7.39
N GLU A 17 11.62 -10.84 -8.08
CA GLU A 17 12.32 -11.11 -9.35
C GLU A 17 11.84 -10.20 -10.48
N ARG A 18 10.62 -9.66 -10.36
CA ARG A 18 10.03 -8.67 -11.28
C ARG A 18 10.01 -7.27 -10.70
N SER A 19 10.84 -7.02 -9.68
CA SER A 19 10.87 -5.76 -8.96
C SER A 19 9.47 -5.32 -8.55
N TYR A 20 8.60 -6.25 -8.14
CA TYR A 20 7.22 -5.99 -7.72
C TYR A 20 6.34 -5.26 -8.76
N GLN A 21 6.61 -5.41 -10.06
CA GLN A 21 5.73 -4.91 -11.11
C GLN A 21 4.28 -5.43 -10.91
N PRO A 22 3.26 -4.55 -10.87
CA PRO A 22 1.88 -4.95 -10.67
C PRO A 22 1.34 -5.86 -11.76
N CYS A 23 0.43 -6.76 -11.38
CA CYS A 23 -0.23 -7.69 -12.30
C CYS A 23 -1.35 -7.05 -13.11
N THR A 24 -1.87 -5.92 -12.64
CA THR A 24 -3.00 -5.21 -13.25
C THR A 24 -2.65 -3.75 -13.44
N SER A 25 -3.31 -3.13 -14.42
CA SER A 25 -3.13 -1.69 -14.68
C SER A 25 -3.56 -0.84 -13.48
N LYS A 26 -2.91 0.31 -13.30
CA LYS A 26 -3.28 1.30 -12.27
C LYS A 26 -4.74 1.76 -12.40
N LEU A 27 -5.27 1.82 -13.63
CA LEU A 27 -6.67 2.18 -13.88
C LEU A 27 -7.65 1.17 -13.26
N ILE A 28 -7.44 -0.12 -13.49
CA ILE A 28 -8.29 -1.18 -12.94
C ILE A 28 -8.13 -1.24 -11.42
N ALA A 29 -6.89 -1.21 -10.93
CA ALA A 29 -6.61 -1.21 -9.49
C ALA A 29 -7.29 -0.05 -8.76
N ASN A 30 -7.21 1.17 -9.31
CA ASN A 30 -7.86 2.35 -8.73
C ASN A 30 -9.39 2.25 -8.73
N LYS A 31 -10.01 1.62 -9.74
CA LYS A 31 -11.46 1.36 -9.73
C LYS A 31 -11.84 0.46 -8.56
N LEU A 32 -11.14 -0.66 -8.38
CA LEU A 32 -11.37 -1.59 -7.26
C LEU A 32 -11.16 -0.90 -5.90
N PHE A 33 -10.06 -0.15 -5.77
CA PHE A 33 -9.74 0.58 -4.55
C PHE A 33 -10.84 1.62 -4.22
N LYS A 34 -11.24 2.42 -5.21
CA LYS A 34 -12.31 3.42 -5.03
C LYS A 34 -13.63 2.78 -4.62
N SER A 35 -14.03 1.67 -5.25
CA SER A 35 -15.26 0.95 -4.89
C SER A 35 -15.25 0.46 -3.44
N CYS A 36 -14.11 0.03 -2.91
CA CYS A 36 -13.99 -0.27 -1.48
C CYS A 36 -14.10 0.98 -0.61
N CYS A 37 -13.43 2.07 -1.00
CA CYS A 37 -13.52 3.33 -0.28
C CYS A 37 -14.93 3.91 -0.23
N ASP A 38 -15.74 3.74 -1.29
CA ASP A 38 -17.13 4.17 -1.32
C ASP A 38 -17.99 3.53 -0.21
N LEU A 39 -17.57 2.35 0.29
CA LEU A 39 -18.28 1.62 1.35
C LEU A 39 -17.74 1.91 2.75
N TYR A 40 -16.42 2.13 2.90
CA TYR A 40 -15.75 2.11 4.21
C TYR A 40 -15.00 3.40 4.57
N VAL A 41 -14.87 4.35 3.65
CA VAL A 41 -14.09 5.58 3.82
C VAL A 41 -14.99 6.77 3.51
N PRO A 42 -15.00 7.84 4.32
CA PRO A 42 -15.84 8.99 4.06
C PRO A 42 -15.33 9.81 2.87
N GLU A 43 -16.24 10.52 2.20
CA GLU A 43 -15.98 11.18 0.91
C GLU A 43 -14.81 12.18 0.98
N GLU A 44 -14.67 12.91 2.07
CA GLU A 44 -13.59 13.88 2.28
C GLU A 44 -12.18 13.25 2.27
N CYS A 45 -12.08 11.93 2.46
CA CYS A 45 -10.84 11.16 2.42
C CYS A 45 -10.60 10.46 1.06
N HIS A 46 -11.56 10.49 0.13
CA HIS A 46 -11.48 9.71 -1.12
C HIS A 46 -10.33 10.11 -2.04
N PHE A 47 -9.78 11.31 -1.90
CA PHE A 47 -8.57 11.72 -2.62
C PHE A 47 -7.37 10.80 -2.33
N MET A 48 -7.38 10.08 -1.21
CA MET A 48 -6.36 9.08 -0.86
C MET A 48 -6.58 7.70 -1.48
N CYS A 49 -7.74 7.45 -2.08
CA CYS A 49 -8.12 6.14 -2.63
C CYS A 49 -7.58 5.92 -4.04
N SER A 50 -6.27 6.10 -4.19
CA SER A 50 -5.55 5.82 -5.43
C SER A 50 -4.15 5.29 -5.14
N TYR A 51 -3.63 4.45 -6.04
CA TYR A 51 -2.25 3.97 -6.00
C TYR A 51 -1.28 5.05 -6.49
N GLU A 52 -1.18 6.16 -5.76
CA GLU A 52 -0.18 7.20 -6.00
C GLU A 52 1.20 6.76 -5.46
N ILE A 53 2.20 6.79 -6.34
CA ILE A 53 3.57 6.31 -6.07
C ILE A 53 4.60 7.43 -6.22
N ASP A 54 4.19 8.59 -6.72
CA ASP A 54 5.03 9.78 -6.73
C ASP A 54 5.16 10.36 -5.31
N GLN A 55 6.40 10.57 -4.87
CA GLN A 55 6.68 10.99 -3.50
C GLN A 55 6.21 12.43 -3.24
N SER A 56 6.26 13.33 -4.23
CA SER A 56 5.75 14.70 -4.04
C SER A 56 4.24 14.74 -3.89
N ARG A 57 3.52 14.04 -4.77
CA ARG A 57 2.05 13.96 -4.73
C ARG A 57 1.55 13.29 -3.44
N THR A 58 2.18 12.19 -3.02
CA THR A 58 1.81 11.55 -1.75
C THR A 58 2.05 12.45 -0.54
N ARG A 59 3.12 13.26 -0.53
CA ARG A 59 3.34 14.27 0.53
C ARG A 59 2.27 15.36 0.53
N GLU A 60 1.85 15.84 -0.63
CA GLU A 60 0.74 16.80 -0.75
C GLU A 60 -0.56 16.21 -0.19
N MET A 61 -0.87 14.96 -0.52
CA MET A 61 -2.05 14.26 0.00
C MET A 61 -1.99 14.14 1.54
N LEU A 62 -0.84 13.76 2.10
CA LEU A 62 -0.65 13.69 3.55
C LEU A 62 -0.76 15.06 4.23
N HIS A 63 -0.42 16.14 3.52
CA HIS A 63 -0.63 17.50 4.02
C HIS A 63 -2.13 17.78 4.24
N LEU A 64 -3.00 17.35 3.33
CA LEU A 64 -4.45 17.50 3.49
C LEU A 64 -5.00 16.70 4.69
N VAL A 65 -4.40 15.55 5.00
CA VAL A 65 -4.70 14.80 6.24
C VAL A 65 -4.27 15.60 7.47
N LYS A 66 -3.08 16.21 7.43
CA LYS A 66 -2.58 17.08 8.51
C LYS A 66 -3.46 18.31 8.73
N GLU A 67 -4.00 18.89 7.65
CA GLU A 67 -4.98 19.98 7.68
C GLU A 67 -6.39 19.53 8.13
N LYS A 68 -6.55 18.27 8.53
CA LYS A 68 -7.80 17.67 9.01
C LYS A 68 -8.92 17.62 7.96
N ARG A 69 -8.60 17.74 6.66
CA ARG A 69 -9.58 17.47 5.58
C ARG A 69 -9.96 15.99 5.53
N CYS A 70 -9.03 15.12 5.90
CA CYS A 70 -9.29 13.71 6.16
C CYS A 70 -8.75 13.37 7.54
N SER A 71 -9.57 12.75 8.39
CA SER A 71 -9.12 12.34 9.72
C SER A 71 -8.16 11.14 9.64
N ILE A 72 -7.02 11.21 10.35
CA ILE A 72 -6.00 10.15 10.38
C ILE A 72 -6.58 8.77 10.76
N ARG A 73 -7.70 8.74 11.50
CA ARG A 73 -8.38 7.49 11.88
C ARG A 73 -8.86 6.66 10.70
N TYR A 74 -9.09 7.28 9.53
CA TYR A 74 -9.56 6.59 8.33
C TYR A 74 -8.42 6.02 7.50
N LEU A 75 -7.16 6.33 7.82
CA LEU A 75 -6.01 5.78 7.10
C LEU A 75 -5.92 4.25 7.23
N SER A 76 -6.37 3.68 8.36
CA SER A 76 -6.46 2.22 8.50
C SER A 76 -7.47 1.62 7.52
N SER A 77 -8.66 2.23 7.37
CA SER A 77 -9.67 1.81 6.39
C SER A 77 -9.19 1.98 4.94
N ILE A 78 -8.46 3.07 4.65
CA ILE A 78 -7.85 3.30 3.33
C ILE A 78 -6.82 2.21 3.02
N LEU A 79 -5.92 1.90 3.96
CA LEU A 79 -4.93 0.82 3.80
C LEU A 79 -5.61 -0.54 3.65
N TYR A 80 -6.65 -0.82 4.45
CA TYR A 80 -7.45 -2.03 4.33
C TYR A 80 -7.98 -2.19 2.89
N CYS A 81 -8.61 -1.15 2.34
CA CYS A 81 -9.11 -1.14 0.97
C CYS A 81 -8.00 -1.28 -0.07
N ALA A 82 -6.87 -0.58 0.08
CA ALA A 82 -5.72 -0.69 -0.81
C ALA A 82 -5.14 -2.12 -0.83
N SER A 83 -5.09 -2.78 0.32
CA SER A 83 -4.48 -4.10 0.43
C SER A 83 -5.26 -5.21 -0.28
N GLN A 84 -6.58 -5.04 -0.45
CA GLN A 84 -7.50 -6.10 -0.87
C GLN A 84 -7.26 -7.44 -0.14
N ASN A 85 -7.04 -7.37 1.18
CA ASN A 85 -6.75 -8.53 2.04
C ASN A 85 -5.49 -9.32 1.63
N ARG A 86 -4.47 -8.64 1.09
CA ARG A 86 -3.17 -9.22 0.73
C ARG A 86 -2.09 -8.82 1.73
N ASP A 87 -1.25 -9.78 2.09
CA ASP A 87 0.00 -9.54 2.83
C ASP A 87 1.09 -9.06 1.86
N ASN A 88 1.46 -7.79 1.97
CA ASN A 88 2.49 -7.16 1.15
C ASN A 88 3.77 -6.86 1.94
N ARG A 89 3.93 -7.43 3.14
CA ARG A 89 5.08 -7.14 4.02
C ARG A 89 6.42 -7.48 3.39
N LYS A 90 6.48 -8.52 2.56
CA LYS A 90 7.71 -8.88 1.83
C LYS A 90 8.16 -7.76 0.89
N CYS A 91 7.24 -7.18 0.10
CA CYS A 91 7.53 -6.04 -0.76
C CYS A 91 8.00 -4.84 0.06
N CYS A 92 7.29 -4.52 1.14
CA CYS A 92 7.65 -3.39 2.00
C CYS A 92 9.01 -3.55 2.68
N ALA A 93 9.33 -4.75 3.17
CA ALA A 93 10.63 -5.04 3.77
C ALA A 93 11.76 -4.95 2.72
N ASP A 94 11.51 -5.41 1.49
CA ASP A 94 12.48 -5.31 0.38
C ASP A 94 12.71 -3.87 -0.09
N LEU A 95 11.77 -2.97 0.21
CA LEU A 95 11.85 -1.53 -0.05
C LEU A 95 12.12 -0.72 1.23
N ASP A 96 12.79 -1.35 2.20
CA ASP A 96 13.38 -0.71 3.39
C ASP A 96 12.39 -0.06 4.38
N LEU A 97 11.11 -0.45 4.38
CA LEU A 97 10.13 0.05 5.37
C LEU A 97 10.38 -0.43 6.80
N ASN A 98 11.32 -1.35 7.01
CA ASN A 98 11.79 -1.80 8.32
C ASN A 98 13.26 -1.48 8.58
N ALA A 99 13.86 -0.62 7.75
CA ALA A 99 15.28 -0.36 7.82
C ALA A 99 15.63 0.53 9.03
N SER A 100 16.80 0.27 9.62
CA SER A 100 17.21 0.84 10.91
C SER A 100 17.23 2.38 10.94
N GLN A 101 17.49 3.02 9.80
CA GLN A 101 17.50 4.48 9.64
C GLN A 101 16.14 5.12 9.90
N LEU A 102 15.04 4.37 9.75
CA LEU A 102 13.70 4.87 10.06
C LEU A 102 13.44 4.92 11.57
N GLN A 103 14.26 4.27 12.40
CA GLN A 103 14.15 4.26 13.87
C GLN A 103 12.78 3.77 14.41
N VAL A 104 12.07 2.96 13.62
CA VAL A 104 10.74 2.41 13.93
C VAL A 104 10.70 0.88 13.96
N GLY A 105 11.86 0.23 13.77
CA GLY A 105 11.95 -1.23 13.66
C GLY A 105 11.03 -1.75 12.56
N SER A 106 10.26 -2.81 12.84
CA SER A 106 9.29 -3.39 11.91
C SER A 106 7.91 -2.72 11.93
N ARG A 107 7.72 -1.63 12.69
CA ARG A 107 6.40 -1.03 12.94
C ARG A 107 5.66 -0.65 11.66
N CYS A 108 6.35 -0.15 10.62
CA CYS A 108 5.68 0.24 9.38
C CYS A 108 5.16 -0.93 8.56
N LEU A 109 5.69 -2.14 8.75
CA LEU A 109 5.25 -3.32 8.00
C LEU A 109 3.78 -3.68 8.29
N ARG A 110 3.22 -3.28 9.43
CA ARG A 110 1.79 -3.47 9.72
C ARG A 110 0.88 -2.75 8.74
N MET A 111 1.35 -1.67 8.09
CA MET A 111 0.60 -0.96 7.06
C MET A 111 0.54 -1.74 5.74
N CYS A 112 1.44 -2.71 5.55
CA CYS A 112 1.53 -3.52 4.34
C CYS A 112 0.69 -4.81 4.42
N ASP A 113 0.21 -5.16 5.61
CA ASP A 113 -0.75 -6.23 5.86
C ASP A 113 -1.80 -5.75 6.89
N PRO A 114 -2.64 -4.78 6.53
CA PRO A 114 -3.60 -4.17 7.45
C PRO A 114 -4.67 -5.17 7.93
N SER A 115 -4.98 -6.18 7.11
CA SER A 115 -5.97 -7.21 7.44
C SER A 115 -5.40 -8.28 8.38
N GLY A 116 -4.17 -8.75 8.13
CA GLY A 116 -3.53 -9.76 8.97
C GLY A 116 -2.96 -9.22 10.29
N THR A 117 -2.71 -7.91 10.39
CA THR A 117 -2.20 -7.29 11.62
C THR A 117 -3.27 -6.60 12.47
N ALA A 118 -4.53 -6.61 12.02
CA ALA A 118 -5.64 -5.89 12.66
C ALA A 118 -5.21 -4.46 13.01
N ILE A 119 -4.91 -3.67 11.97
CA ILE A 119 -4.41 -2.31 12.17
C ILE A 119 -5.53 -1.37 12.67
N ASP A 120 -5.86 -1.49 13.94
CA ASP A 120 -7.04 -0.84 14.50
C ASP A 120 -6.93 0.69 14.44
N ARG A 121 -5.72 1.22 14.62
CA ARG A 121 -5.46 2.67 14.60
C ARG A 121 -4.13 3.05 13.97
N ILE A 122 -4.19 4.10 13.16
CA ILE A 122 -3.05 4.91 12.76
C ILE A 122 -3.00 6.14 13.68
N THR A 123 -1.83 6.40 14.22
CA THR A 123 -1.56 7.41 15.24
C THR A 123 -0.45 8.36 14.79
N LYS A 124 -0.15 9.40 15.57
CA LYS A 124 0.89 10.38 15.19
C LYS A 124 2.28 9.78 15.23
N GLU A 125 2.48 8.77 16.07
CA GLU A 125 3.71 7.98 16.21
C GLU A 125 4.04 7.21 14.91
N ASP A 126 3.08 7.11 13.99
CA ASP A 126 3.23 6.44 12.72
C ASP A 126 3.63 7.37 11.58
N VAL A 127 3.88 8.66 11.86
CA VAL A 127 4.16 9.67 10.85
C VAL A 127 5.36 9.27 9.96
N THR A 128 6.39 8.65 10.51
CA THR A 128 7.54 8.14 9.75
C THR A 128 7.12 7.10 8.71
N CYS A 129 6.19 6.21 9.07
CA CYS A 129 5.64 5.24 8.12
C CYS A 129 4.78 5.93 7.07
N LEU A 130 3.96 6.91 7.48
CA LEU A 130 3.12 7.68 6.57
C LEU A 130 3.95 8.46 5.54
N TYR A 131 5.13 8.98 5.88
CA TYR A 131 6.02 9.63 4.91
C TYR A 131 6.50 8.71 3.77
N ASN A 132 6.34 7.40 3.93
CA ASN A 132 6.64 6.38 2.93
C ASN A 132 5.36 5.80 2.29
N TRP A 133 4.25 6.58 2.30
CA TRP A 133 2.96 6.18 1.71
C TRP A 133 3.08 5.70 0.27
N ASN A 134 3.95 6.32 -0.53
CA ASN A 134 4.21 5.92 -1.91
C ASN A 134 4.73 4.48 -2.02
N VAL A 135 5.61 4.05 -1.11
CA VAL A 135 6.13 2.67 -1.06
C VAL A 135 5.03 1.71 -0.65
N ILE A 136 4.22 2.07 0.34
CA ILE A 136 3.09 1.26 0.80
C ILE A 136 2.07 1.06 -0.33
N MET A 137 1.70 2.14 -1.04
CA MET A 137 0.79 2.07 -2.20
C MET A 137 1.39 1.27 -3.34
N TYR A 138 2.68 1.42 -3.62
CA TYR A 138 3.38 0.62 -4.63
C TYR A 138 3.27 -0.88 -4.32
N CYS A 139 3.54 -1.27 -3.08
CA CYS A 139 3.47 -2.66 -2.64
C CYS A 139 2.03 -3.21 -2.61
N HIS A 140 1.05 -2.40 -2.22
CA HIS A 140 -0.35 -2.82 -2.32
C HIS A 140 -0.79 -3.02 -3.76
N HIS A 141 -0.40 -2.12 -4.69
CA HIS A 141 -0.70 -2.30 -6.11
C HIS A 141 -0.05 -3.57 -6.66
N ALA A 142 1.21 -3.84 -6.28
CA ALA A 142 1.93 -5.06 -6.65
C ALA A 142 1.21 -6.34 -6.21
N GLY A 143 0.51 -6.29 -5.07
CA GLY A 143 -0.27 -7.41 -4.53
C GLY A 143 -1.60 -7.67 -5.22
N ILE A 144 -2.12 -6.73 -6.01
CA ILE A 144 -3.43 -6.89 -6.65
C ILE A 144 -3.35 -7.92 -7.77
N ARG A 145 -4.22 -8.94 -7.67
CA ARG A 145 -4.41 -9.97 -8.69
C ARG A 145 -5.79 -9.76 -9.29
N GLU A 146 -5.87 -9.77 -10.63
CA GLU A 146 -7.16 -9.96 -11.30
C GLU A 146 -7.68 -11.35 -10.91
N MET A 147 -8.93 -11.41 -10.44
CA MET A 147 -9.63 -12.67 -10.17
C MET A 147 -10.11 -13.28 -11.48
#